data_AF-A0A2X4RG71-F1
#
_entry.id   AF-A0A2X4RG71-F1
#
_cell.length_a   1.000
_cell.length_b   1.000
_cell.length_c   1.000
_cell.angle_alpha   90.00
_cell.angle_beta   90.00
_cell.angle_gamma   90.00
#
_symmetry.space_group_name_H-M   'P 1'
#
loop_
_entity.id
_entity.type
_entity.pdbx_description
1 polymer ?
#
loop_
_entity_poly.entity_id
_entity_poly.type
_entity_poly.pdbx_seq_one_letter_code
_entity_poly.pdbx_strand_id
1 'polypeptide(L)'
;MKMNSNSNNAILQLLKQAAPDIDSSHFPITATFIQRLETLSEQYPNEDGSINSDRLALSLITMIGALEERSNYLEEKLQAAVPKR
;
A
#
# COMPACT_ATOMS: atom_id res chain seq x y z
N MET A 1 -18.89 -13.77 22.24
CA MET A 1 -17.81 -13.50 21.28
C MET A 1 -18.02 -12.11 20.71
N LYS A 2 -17.36 -11.08 21.26
CA LYS A 2 -17.45 -9.67 20.83
C LYS A 2 -16.10 -9.01 21.11
N MET A 3 -15.14 -9.17 20.20
CA MET A 3 -13.80 -8.57 20.33
C MET A 3 -13.21 -8.04 19.02
N ASN A 4 -13.95 -8.07 17.89
CA ASN A 4 -13.36 -7.76 16.58
C ASN A 4 -13.63 -6.35 16.04
N SER A 5 -14.73 -5.70 16.39
CA SER A 5 -15.02 -4.33 15.90
C SER A 5 -14.02 -3.29 16.41
N ASN A 6 -13.33 -3.57 17.52
CA ASN A 6 -12.29 -2.69 18.08
C ASN A 6 -10.97 -2.78 17.32
N SER A 7 -10.63 -3.93 16.74
CA SER A 7 -9.32 -4.17 16.12
C SER A 7 -9.18 -3.53 14.74
N ASN A 8 -10.22 -3.59 13.89
CA ASN A 8 -10.20 -2.89 12.59
C ASN A 8 -10.24 -1.38 12.76
N ASN A 9 -10.96 -0.88 13.77
CA ASN A 9 -10.92 0.54 14.11
C ASN A 9 -9.50 0.95 14.55
N ALA A 10 -8.80 0.13 15.35
CA ALA A 10 -7.41 0.41 15.71
C ALA A 10 -6.47 0.43 14.50
N ILE A 11 -6.59 -0.51 13.56
CA ILE A 11 -5.76 -0.51 12.32
C ILE A 11 -6.04 0.73 11.48
N LEU A 12 -7.31 1.08 11.28
CA LEU A 12 -7.69 2.29 10.54
C LEU A 12 -7.16 3.56 11.20
N GLN A 13 -7.19 3.64 12.53
CA GLN A 13 -6.63 4.76 13.27
C GLN A 13 -5.11 4.85 13.11
N LEU A 14 -4.39 3.72 13.15
CA LEU A 14 -2.95 3.67 12.90
C LEU A 14 -2.60 4.11 11.46
N LEU A 15 -3.40 3.69 10.47
CA LEU A 15 -3.21 4.12 9.08
C LEU A 15 -3.42 5.63 8.94
N LYS A 16 -4.49 6.17 9.53
CA LYS A 16 -4.79 7.61 9.52
C LYS A 16 -3.74 8.45 10.26
N GLN A 17 -3.07 7.87 11.25
CA GLN A 17 -1.94 8.51 11.95
C GLN A 17 -0.66 8.51 11.11
N ALA A 18 -0.37 7.41 10.41
CA ALA A 18 0.84 7.28 9.61
C ALA A 18 0.75 8.00 8.26
N ALA A 19 -0.44 8.11 7.66
CA ALA A 19 -0.66 8.75 6.37
C ALA A 19 -0.09 10.18 6.23
N PRO A 20 -0.28 11.12 7.18
CA PRO A 20 0.25 12.48 7.07
C PRO A 20 1.78 12.55 7.20
N ASP A 21 2.42 11.55 7.81
CA ASP A 21 3.89 11.50 7.96
C ASP A 21 4.59 11.06 6.66
N ILE A 22 3.84 10.51 5.71
CA ILE A 22 4.37 10.11 4.40
C ILE A 22 4.30 11.30 3.44
N ASP A 23 5.45 11.80 3.04
CA ASP A 23 5.55 12.74 1.93
C ASP A 23 5.18 12.04 0.62
N SER A 24 3.95 12.26 0.17
CA SER A 24 3.39 11.65 -1.04
C SER A 24 4.10 12.08 -2.33
N SER A 25 4.82 13.20 -2.32
CA SER A 25 5.61 13.64 -3.47
C SER A 25 6.89 12.80 -3.64
N HIS A 26 7.49 12.37 -2.53
CA HIS A 26 8.70 11.53 -2.52
C HIS A 26 8.37 10.03 -2.51
N PHE A 27 7.28 9.63 -1.86
CA PHE A 27 6.86 8.23 -1.68
C PHE A 27 5.45 7.97 -2.22
N PRO A 28 5.17 8.22 -3.52
CA PRO A 28 3.81 8.14 -4.07
C PRO A 28 3.22 6.72 -4.03
N ILE A 29 4.07 5.70 -4.15
CA ILE A 29 3.70 4.29 -4.06
C ILE A 29 3.24 3.97 -2.63
N THR A 30 4.01 4.38 -1.62
CA THR A 30 3.67 4.17 -0.21
C THR A 30 2.37 4.89 0.16
N ALA A 31 2.21 6.14 -0.27
CA ALA A 31 0.98 6.90 -0.04
C ALA A 31 -0.26 6.21 -0.66
N THR A 32 -0.12 5.72 -1.89
CA THR A 32 -1.19 4.97 -2.58
C THR A 32 -1.53 3.67 -1.84
N PHE A 33 -0.51 2.97 -1.29
CA PHE A 33 -0.73 1.75 -0.54
C PHE A 33 -1.52 2.00 0.76
N ILE A 34 -1.15 3.04 1.52
CA ILE A 34 -1.87 3.43 2.75
C ILE A 34 -3.34 3.75 2.43
N GLN A 35 -3.62 4.53 1.39
CA GLN A 35 -4.98 4.84 0.96
C GLN A 35 -5.79 3.58 0.58
N ARG A 36 -5.16 2.60 -0.07
CA ARG A 36 -5.81 1.31 -0.35
C ARG A 36 -6.11 0.54 0.93
N LEU A 37 -5.19 0.51 1.89
CA LEU A 37 -5.42 -0.15 3.19
C LEU A 37 -6.55 0.52 3.98
N GLU A 38 -6.64 1.86 3.97
CA GLU A 38 -7.75 2.60 4.56
C GLU A 38 -9.08 2.21 3.91
N THR A 39 -9.13 2.21 2.57
CA THR A 39 -10.33 1.82 1.81
C THR A 39 -10.78 0.40 2.12
N LEU A 40 -9.84 -0.55 2.20
CA LEU A 40 -10.13 -1.94 2.55
C LEU A 40 -10.64 -2.08 3.99
N SER A 41 -10.11 -1.28 4.91
CA SER A 41 -10.54 -1.26 6.32
C SER A 41 -11.93 -0.66 6.50
N GLU A 42 -12.29 0.33 5.68
CA GLU A 42 -13.57 1.05 5.76
C GLU A 42 -14.72 0.36 5.01
N GLN A 43 -14.47 -0.15 3.80
CA GLN A 43 -15.54 -0.55 2.87
C GLN A 43 -15.79 -2.05 2.79
N TYR A 44 -14.82 -2.88 3.20
CA TYR A 44 -14.89 -4.33 3.01
C TYR A 44 -14.40 -5.14 4.23
N PRO A 45 -14.90 -4.87 5.45
CA PRO A 45 -14.71 -5.80 6.54
C PRO A 45 -15.37 -7.15 6.17
N ASN A 46 -14.69 -8.25 6.45
CA ASN A 46 -15.28 -9.58 6.52
C ASN A 46 -16.46 -9.58 7.51
N GLU A 47 -17.27 -10.64 7.52
CA GLU A 47 -18.40 -10.78 8.47
C GLU A 47 -17.96 -10.68 9.94
N ASP A 48 -16.71 -11.05 10.22
CA ASP A 48 -16.09 -10.96 11.54
C ASP A 48 -15.43 -9.60 11.83
N GLY A 49 -15.50 -8.64 10.91
CA GLY A 49 -14.91 -7.32 11.07
C GLY A 49 -13.40 -7.28 10.85
N SER A 50 -12.78 -8.29 10.23
CA SER A 50 -11.37 -8.28 9.81
C SER A 50 -11.21 -7.83 8.35
N ILE A 51 -10.02 -7.37 7.95
CA ILE A 51 -9.75 -7.11 6.53
C ILE A 51 -9.58 -8.45 5.80
N ASN A 52 -10.24 -8.61 4.65
CA ASN A 52 -10.10 -9.80 3.81
C ASN A 52 -8.63 -9.99 3.35
N SER A 53 -8.03 -11.13 3.69
CA SER A 53 -6.63 -11.46 3.39
C SER A 53 -6.33 -11.50 1.90
N ASP A 54 -7.27 -11.94 1.06
CA ASP A 54 -7.09 -12.03 -0.38
C ASP A 54 -7.04 -10.64 -1.02
N ARG A 55 -7.84 -9.70 -0.50
CA ARG A 55 -7.82 -8.30 -0.92
C ARG A 55 -6.55 -7.57 -0.47
N LEU A 56 -6.04 -7.90 0.71
CA LEU A 56 -4.74 -7.43 1.18
C LEU A 56 -3.61 -7.98 0.30
N ALA A 57 -3.61 -9.28 0.02
CA ALA A 57 -2.64 -9.92 -0.85
C ALA A 57 -2.66 -9.31 -2.26
N LEU A 58 -3.84 -9.08 -2.83
CA LEU A 58 -3.98 -8.42 -4.14
C LEU A 58 -3.45 -6.99 -4.12
N SER A 59 -3.70 -6.25 -3.04
CA SER A 59 -3.18 -4.89 -2.87
C SER A 59 -1.65 -4.90 -2.80
N LEU A 60 -1.06 -5.83 -2.05
CA LEU A 60 0.39 -6.02 -1.98
C LEU A 60 1.00 -6.39 -3.33
N ILE A 61 0.43 -7.36 -4.05
CA ILE A 61 0.89 -7.76 -5.39
C ILE A 61 0.86 -6.56 -6.35
N THR A 62 -0.21 -5.76 -6.31
CA THR A 62 -0.30 -4.56 -7.15
C THR A 62 0.81 -3.57 -6.84
N MET A 63 1.12 -3.36 -5.57
CA MET A 63 2.18 -2.42 -5.17
C MET A 63 3.58 -2.93 -5.52
N ILE A 64 3.82 -4.24 -5.38
CA ILE A 64 5.07 -4.87 -5.80
C ILE A 64 5.26 -4.69 -7.31
N GLY A 65 4.24 -4.98 -8.12
CA GLY A 65 4.32 -4.78 -9.57
C GLY A 65 4.62 -3.33 -9.96
N ALA A 66 4.02 -2.35 -9.28
CA ALA A 66 4.31 -0.93 -9.51
C ALA A 66 5.76 -0.55 -9.12
N LEU A 67 6.31 -1.17 -8.07
CA LEU A 67 7.71 -0.98 -7.67
C LEU A 67 8.67 -1.62 -8.69
N GLU A 68 8.38 -2.83 -9.15
CA GLU A 68 9.16 -3.53 -10.17
C GLU A 68 9.19 -2.74 -11.49
N GLU A 69 8.04 -2.25 -11.96
CA GLU A 69 7.95 -1.40 -13.15
C GLU A 69 8.82 -0.15 -13.01
N ARG A 70 8.73 0.55 -11.87
CA ARG A 70 9.54 1.75 -11.62
C ARG A 70 11.03 1.43 -11.52
N SER A 71 11.40 0.28 -10.96
CA SER A 71 12.79 -0.18 -10.90
C SER A 71 13.34 -0.45 -12.30
N ASN A 72 12.61 -1.24 -13.11
CA ASN A 72 12.98 -1.57 -14.48
C ASN A 72 13.15 -0.30 -15.33
N TYR A 73 12.22 0.66 -15.21
CA TYR A 73 12.32 1.95 -15.90
C TYR A 73 13.59 2.74 -15.54
N LEU A 74 13.95 2.75 -14.25
CA LEU A 74 15.17 3.42 -13.79
C LEU A 74 16.43 2.70 -14.26
N GLU A 75 16.42 1.36 -14.27
CA GLU A 75 17.52 0.54 -14.81
C GLU A 75 17.72 0.79 -16.31
N GLU A 76 16.65 0.81 -17.10
CA GLU A 76 16.70 1.12 -18.54
C GLU A 76 17.28 2.52 -18.78
N LYS A 77 16.81 3.53 -18.03
CA LYS A 77 17.33 4.90 -18.13
C LYS A 77 18.80 4.98 -17.73
N LEU A 78 19.21 4.27 -16.71
CA LEU A 78 20.60 4.24 -16.27
C LEU A 78 21.48 3.60 -17.35
N GLN A 79 21.06 2.48 -17.93
CA GLN A 79 21.79 1.83 -19.03
C GLN A 79 21.91 2.73 -20.27
N ALA A 80 20.85 3.46 -20.61
CA ALA A 80 20.86 4.41 -21.72
C ALA A 80 21.77 5.64 -21.46
N ALA A 81 21.95 6.02 -20.19
CA ALA A 81 22.79 7.15 -19.79
C ALA A 81 24.29 6.80 -19.68
N VAL A 82 24.67 5.51 -19.65
CA VAL A 82 26.07 5.09 -19.66
C VAL A 82 26.61 5.16 -21.09
N PRO A 83 27.58 6.04 -21.40
CA PRO A 83 28.20 6.07 -22.71
C PRO A 83 28.96 4.75 -22.94
N LYS A 84 28.67 4.07 -24.06
CA LYS A 84 29.44 2.90 -24.50
C LYS A 84 30.91 3.34 -24.67
N ARG A 85 31.79 2.87 -23.79
CA ARG A 85 33.25 2.95 -23.97
C ARG A 85 33.71 1.89 -24.95
#